data_AF-A0A356B0B1-F1
#
_entry.id   AF-A0A356B0B1-F1
#
_cell.length_a   1.000
_cell.length_b   1.000
_cell.length_c   1.000
_cell.angle_alpha   90.00
_cell.angle_beta   90.00
_cell.angle_gamma   90.00
#
_symmetry.space_group_name_H-M   'P 1'
#
loop_
_entity.id
_entity.type
_entity.pdbx_description
1 polymer ?
#
loop_
_entity_poly.entity_id
_entity_poly.type
_entity_poly.pdbx_seq_one_letter_code
_entity_poly.pdbx_strand_id
1 'polypeptide(L)'
;MDRFKNIEKFFFLTTIIVSCLFITLLTVIKLPDWWSYIILESSPMTWFESVLLFACAVFAWLNAMFTYLQNEKKPFVLWGLLGIFFIGLSLDERFAIHERIRTLFLAPQDIKNPLFFWTDTGDFVLITVLLIALLFLPVYLKIFKERKSSLILFLVGLGFSVLAIVMDSIHVKGYSMEFQRLEQYVEEVLETFAMLFFLNSLFLMFTHLVKQYAIIKKKTLS
;
A
#
# COMPACT_ATOMS: atom_id res chain seq x y z
N MET A 1 8.83 4.97 30.97
CA MET A 1 8.89 4.66 29.53
C MET A 1 7.46 4.52 29.00
N ASP A 2 7.10 5.23 27.92
CA ASP A 2 5.75 5.18 27.35
C ASP A 2 5.51 3.80 26.74
N ARG A 3 4.67 2.96 27.36
CA ARG A 3 4.44 1.56 26.94
C ARG A 3 4.05 1.44 25.46
N PHE A 4 3.37 2.45 24.92
CA PHE A 4 3.02 2.51 23.50
C PHE A 4 4.24 2.57 22.58
N LYS A 5 5.29 3.31 22.95
CA LYS A 5 6.50 3.42 22.11
C LYS A 5 7.19 2.07 21.92
N ASN A 6 7.18 1.22 22.94
CA ASN A 6 7.75 -0.12 22.83
C ASN A 6 6.94 -1.01 21.90
N ILE A 7 5.61 -0.95 22.00
CA ILE A 7 4.69 -1.72 21.14
C ILE A 7 4.85 -1.27 19.68
N GLU A 8 4.92 0.04 19.45
CA GLU A 8 5.11 0.63 18.13
C GLU A 8 6.45 0.22 17.50
N LYS A 9 7.54 0.31 18.27
CA LYS A 9 8.86 -0.12 17.81
C LYS A 9 8.87 -1.63 17.52
N PHE A 10 8.26 -2.43 18.38
CA PHE A 10 8.17 -3.87 18.20
C PHE A 10 7.38 -4.23 16.94
N PHE A 11 6.21 -3.62 16.73
CA PHE A 11 5.39 -3.82 15.54
C PHE A 11 6.13 -3.43 14.26
N PHE A 12 6.77 -2.26 14.25
CA PHE A 12 7.58 -1.80 13.12
C PHE A 12 8.73 -2.74 12.79
N LEU A 13 9.54 -3.12 13.78
CA LEU A 13 10.67 -4.02 13.54
C LEU A 13 10.19 -5.40 13.11
N THR A 14 9.13 -5.93 13.73
CA THR A 14 8.62 -7.26 13.40
C THR A 14 8.08 -7.31 11.97
N THR A 15 7.24 -6.34 11.58
CA THR A 15 6.69 -6.29 10.22
C THR A 15 7.80 -6.20 9.17
N ILE A 16 8.80 -5.33 9.35
CA ILE A 16 9.92 -5.21 8.41
C ILE A 16 10.77 -6.49 8.38
N ILE A 17 11.19 -7.01 9.54
CA ILE A 17 12.09 -8.18 9.60
C ILE A 17 11.40 -9.42 9.01
N VAL A 18 10.14 -9.67 9.38
CA VAL A 18 9.39 -10.83 8.88
C VAL A 18 9.20 -10.73 7.38
N SER A 19 8.87 -9.57 6.83
CA SER A 19 8.73 -9.38 5.38
C SER A 19 10.05 -9.58 4.65
N CYS A 20 11.16 -9.01 5.13
CA CYS A 20 12.47 -9.22 4.53
C CYS A 20 12.88 -10.70 4.54
N LEU A 21 12.64 -11.39 5.66
CA LEU A 21 12.89 -12.83 5.76
C LEU A 21 12.00 -13.62 4.81
N PHE A 22 10.73 -13.25 4.68
CA PHE A 22 9.78 -13.89 3.77
C PHE A 22 10.22 -13.73 2.31
N ILE A 23 10.52 -12.50 1.86
CA ILE A 23 11.04 -12.24 0.50
C ILE A 23 12.31 -13.05 0.26
N THR A 24 13.29 -12.98 1.18
CA THR A 24 14.54 -13.73 1.06
C THR A 24 14.30 -15.23 0.94
N LEU A 25 13.37 -15.77 1.75
CA LEU A 25 12.99 -17.17 1.72
C LEU A 25 12.40 -17.57 0.36
N LEU A 26 11.49 -16.77 -0.19
CA LEU A 26 10.90 -17.01 -1.52
C LEU A 26 11.98 -17.03 -2.61
N THR A 27 12.89 -16.06 -2.59
CA THR A 27 14.01 -15.94 -3.54
C THR A 27 14.95 -17.15 -3.47
N VAL A 28 15.34 -17.57 -2.26
CA VAL A 28 16.30 -18.66 -2.05
C VAL A 28 15.71 -20.03 -2.37
N ILE A 29 14.46 -20.30 -1.96
CA ILE A 29 13.80 -21.61 -2.20
C ILE A 29 13.65 -21.89 -3.70
N LYS A 30 13.59 -20.83 -4.53
CA LYS A 30 13.36 -20.96 -5.95
C LYS A 30 14.59 -20.91 -6.83
N LEU A 31 15.80 -20.96 -6.28
CA LEU A 31 17.00 -21.03 -7.11
C LEU A 31 17.00 -22.27 -8.02
N PRO A 32 17.32 -22.12 -9.32
CA PRO A 32 17.83 -20.91 -9.99
C PRO A 32 16.76 -19.90 -10.46
N ASP A 33 15.47 -20.28 -10.48
CA ASP A 33 14.33 -19.43 -10.87
C ASP A 33 13.85 -18.49 -9.75
N TRP A 34 14.78 -17.79 -9.11
CA TRP A 34 14.59 -16.93 -7.92
C TRP A 34 13.44 -15.91 -8.03
N TRP A 35 13.08 -15.52 -9.24
CA TRP A 35 12.04 -14.54 -9.57
C TRP A 35 10.62 -15.12 -9.51
N SER A 36 10.45 -16.43 -9.71
CA SER A 36 9.14 -17.05 -10.02
C SER A 36 8.11 -16.97 -8.89
N TYR A 37 8.53 -16.88 -7.64
CA TYR A 37 7.64 -16.71 -6.48
C TYR A 37 7.41 -15.25 -6.07
N ILE A 38 8.01 -14.32 -6.81
CA ILE A 38 7.88 -12.89 -6.55
C ILE A 38 7.09 -12.23 -7.68
N ILE A 39 7.51 -12.36 -8.95
CA ILE A 39 6.96 -11.56 -10.06
C ILE A 39 5.65 -12.07 -10.70
N LEU A 40 5.16 -13.25 -10.32
CA LEU A 40 4.00 -13.85 -10.99
C LEU A 40 2.69 -13.45 -10.29
N GLU A 41 1.66 -13.05 -11.04
CA GLU A 41 0.31 -12.63 -10.56
C GLU A 41 -0.48 -13.67 -9.73
N SER A 42 0.12 -14.81 -9.41
CA SER A 42 -0.45 -15.84 -8.53
C SER A 42 0.63 -16.47 -7.67
N SER A 43 1.60 -15.66 -7.26
CA SER A 43 2.73 -16.06 -6.45
C SER A 43 2.41 -15.96 -4.95
N PRO A 44 3.25 -16.57 -4.09
CA PRO A 44 3.20 -16.32 -2.66
C PRO A 44 3.40 -14.85 -2.28
N MET A 45 4.12 -14.06 -3.09
CA MET A 45 4.33 -12.62 -2.87
C MET A 45 3.02 -11.84 -3.02
N THR A 46 2.33 -12.00 -4.15
CA THR A 46 1.00 -11.43 -4.42
C THR A 46 0.00 -11.76 -3.31
N TRP A 47 0.01 -13.01 -2.80
CA TRP A 47 -0.82 -13.37 -1.65
C TRP A 47 -0.45 -12.56 -0.41
N PHE A 48 0.83 -12.44 -0.10
CA PHE A 48 1.31 -11.70 1.05
C PHE A 48 0.98 -10.21 0.96
N GLU A 49 1.15 -9.59 -0.21
CA GLU A 49 0.78 -8.20 -0.49
C GLU A 49 -0.72 -7.96 -0.33
N SER A 50 -1.55 -8.86 -0.86
CA SER A 50 -3.00 -8.79 -0.65
C SER A 50 -3.37 -8.79 0.84
N VAL A 51 -2.64 -9.56 1.66
CA VAL A 51 -2.82 -9.59 3.13
C VAL A 51 -2.33 -8.30 3.79
N LEU A 52 -1.22 -7.72 3.35
CA LEU A 52 -0.72 -6.43 3.85
C LEU A 52 -1.70 -5.29 3.57
N LEU A 53 -2.26 -5.23 2.36
CA LEU A 53 -3.27 -4.25 1.97
C LEU A 53 -4.57 -4.45 2.77
N PHE A 54 -5.01 -5.70 2.96
CA PHE A 54 -6.15 -5.99 3.82
C PHE A 54 -5.91 -5.54 5.26
N ALA A 55 -4.71 -5.77 5.81
CA ALA A 55 -4.34 -5.28 7.14
C ALA A 55 -4.35 -3.74 7.21
N CYS A 56 -3.90 -3.05 6.16
CA CYS A 56 -4.03 -1.60 6.05
C CYS A 56 -5.51 -1.16 6.13
N ALA A 57 -6.40 -1.84 5.41
CA ALA A 57 -7.83 -1.55 5.47
C ALA A 57 -8.40 -1.71 6.89
N VAL A 58 -8.03 -2.80 7.58
CA VAL A 58 -8.45 -3.03 8.98
C VAL A 58 -8.00 -1.89 9.89
N PHE A 59 -6.74 -1.45 9.82
CA PHE A 59 -6.28 -0.34 10.66
C PHE A 59 -6.91 1.01 10.27
N ALA A 60 -7.17 1.25 8.99
CA ALA A 60 -7.93 2.43 8.55
C ALA A 60 -9.33 2.43 9.16
N TRP A 61 -10.05 1.31 9.16
CA TRP A 61 -11.37 1.22 9.79
C TRP A 61 -11.33 1.29 11.32
N LEU A 62 -10.29 0.76 11.97
CA LEU A 62 -10.09 0.98 13.40
C LEU A 62 -9.88 2.47 13.71
N ASN A 63 -9.13 3.21 12.89
CA ASN A 63 -9.00 4.67 13.01
C ASN A 63 -10.36 5.38 12.79
N ALA A 64 -11.16 4.92 11.82
CA ALA A 64 -12.51 5.42 11.61
C ALA A 64 -13.38 5.21 12.86
N MET A 65 -13.36 4.02 13.45
CA MET A 65 -14.12 3.71 14.66
C MET A 65 -13.73 4.64 15.83
N PHE A 66 -12.44 4.87 16.06
CA PHE A 66 -12.00 5.74 17.15
C PHE A 66 -12.33 7.21 16.94
N THR A 67 -12.29 7.69 15.69
CA THR A 67 -12.71 9.07 15.37
C THR A 67 -14.23 9.23 15.47
N TYR A 68 -15.01 8.20 15.13
CA TYR A 68 -16.45 8.16 15.40
C TYR A 68 -16.77 8.26 16.89
N LEU A 69 -16.06 7.50 17.74
CA LEU A 69 -16.23 7.55 19.20
C LEU A 69 -15.85 8.91 19.81
N GLN A 70 -15.07 9.73 19.09
CA GLN A 70 -14.72 11.10 19.46
C GLN A 70 -15.68 12.14 18.86
N ASN A 71 -16.75 11.71 18.18
CA ASN A 71 -17.72 12.56 17.46
C ASN A 71 -17.12 13.34 16.27
N GLU A 72 -16.01 12.87 15.70
CA GLU A 72 -15.34 13.51 14.57
C GLU A 72 -15.83 12.96 13.23
N LYS A 73 -16.91 13.55 12.69
CA LYS A 73 -17.57 13.05 11.47
C LYS A 73 -16.67 12.99 10.23
N LYS A 74 -15.88 14.05 9.99
CA LYS A 74 -15.06 14.15 8.77
C LYS A 74 -13.90 13.13 8.77
N PRO A 75 -13.07 13.04 9.83
CA PRO A 75 -12.08 11.97 9.94
C PRO A 75 -12.67 10.56 9.85
N PHE A 76 -13.83 10.31 10.46
CA PHE A 76 -14.53 9.02 10.35
C PHE A 76 -14.77 8.61 8.89
N VAL A 77 -15.36 9.50 8.08
CA VAL A 77 -15.64 9.22 6.67
C VAL A 77 -14.35 9.01 5.88
N LEU A 78 -13.34 9.84 6.10
CA LEU A 78 -12.07 9.75 5.36
C LEU A 78 -11.31 8.46 5.68
N TRP A 79 -11.26 8.05 6.94
CA TRP A 79 -10.69 6.76 7.31
C TRP A 79 -11.49 5.58 6.75
N GLY A 80 -12.82 5.70 6.73
CA GLY A 80 -13.72 4.72 6.10
C GLY A 80 -13.42 4.53 4.62
N LEU A 81 -13.32 5.64 3.87
CA LEU A 81 -12.98 5.65 2.45
C LEU A 81 -11.57 5.10 2.18
N LEU A 82 -10.58 5.44 3.01
CA LEU A 82 -9.24 4.89 2.87
C LEU A 82 -9.22 3.37 3.07
N GLY A 83 -10.00 2.85 4.02
CA GLY A 83 -10.15 1.41 4.22
C GLY A 83 -10.78 0.72 3.00
N ILE A 84 -11.83 1.30 2.41
CA ILE A 84 -12.44 0.79 1.17
C ILE A 84 -11.41 0.78 0.02
N PHE A 85 -10.60 1.83 -0.09
CA PHE A 85 -9.55 1.91 -1.10
C PHE A 85 -8.52 0.79 -0.94
N PHE A 86 -8.03 0.53 0.28
CA PHE A 86 -7.12 -0.58 0.54
C PHE A 86 -7.73 -1.96 0.31
N ILE A 87 -9.04 -2.15 0.55
CA ILE A 87 -9.74 -3.37 0.13
C ILE A 87 -9.76 -3.50 -1.39
N GLY A 88 -10.04 -2.40 -2.10
CA GLY A 88 -9.99 -2.38 -3.56
C GLY A 88 -8.63 -2.83 -4.08
N LEU A 89 -7.54 -2.28 -3.55
CA LEU A 89 -6.18 -2.68 -3.88
C LEU A 89 -5.89 -4.14 -3.48
N SER A 90 -6.30 -4.59 -2.30
CA SER A 90 -6.10 -5.97 -1.84
C SER A 90 -6.77 -6.99 -2.77
N LEU A 91 -7.98 -6.68 -3.25
CA LEU A 91 -8.70 -7.50 -4.22
C LEU A 91 -8.05 -7.45 -5.60
N ASP A 92 -7.60 -6.26 -6.00
CA ASP A 92 -6.89 -6.07 -7.26
C ASP A 92 -5.61 -6.91 -7.29
N GLU A 93 -4.77 -6.81 -6.26
CA GLU A 93 -3.57 -7.63 -6.07
C GLU A 93 -3.89 -9.12 -6.19
N ARG A 94 -4.92 -9.59 -5.48
CA ARG A 94 -5.24 -11.01 -5.45
C ARG A 94 -5.83 -11.54 -6.77
N PHE A 95 -6.52 -10.69 -7.52
CA PHE A 95 -7.33 -11.12 -8.67
C PHE A 95 -6.92 -10.48 -9.99
N ALA A 96 -5.85 -9.69 -10.00
CA ALA A 96 -5.34 -8.94 -11.15
C ALA A 96 -6.48 -8.20 -11.88
N ILE A 97 -7.27 -7.40 -11.14
CA ILE A 97 -8.48 -6.77 -11.69
C ILE A 97 -8.11 -5.73 -12.73
N HIS A 98 -7.12 -4.88 -12.46
CA HIS A 98 -6.63 -3.87 -13.39
C HIS A 98 -6.09 -4.51 -14.66
N GLU A 99 -5.41 -5.65 -14.54
CA GLU A 99 -4.91 -6.44 -15.66
C GLU A 99 -6.01 -7.01 -16.54
N ARG A 100 -7.06 -7.56 -15.92
CA ARG A 100 -8.24 -8.04 -16.66
C ARG A 100 -8.97 -6.90 -17.35
N ILE A 101 -9.07 -5.74 -16.72
CA ILE A 101 -9.65 -4.54 -17.34
C ILE A 101 -8.82 -4.14 -18.57
N ARG A 102 -7.49 -4.08 -18.41
CA ARG A 102 -6.56 -3.79 -19.50
C ARG A 102 -6.73 -4.78 -20.65
N THR A 103 -6.57 -6.06 -20.39
CA THR A 103 -6.46 -7.12 -21.42
C THR A 103 -7.78 -7.47 -22.07
N LEU A 104 -8.91 -7.46 -21.34
CA LEU A 104 -10.21 -7.89 -21.86
C LEU A 104 -11.05 -6.75 -22.43
N PHE A 105 -10.86 -5.52 -21.94
CA PHE A 105 -11.73 -4.40 -22.32
C PHE A 105 -10.99 -3.30 -23.08
N LEU A 106 -9.81 -2.87 -22.62
CA LEU A 106 -9.12 -1.71 -23.17
C LEU A 106 -8.25 -2.06 -24.38
N ALA A 107 -7.37 -3.05 -24.24
CA ALA A 107 -6.41 -3.46 -25.26
C ALA A 107 -7.09 -3.93 -26.57
N PRO A 108 -8.17 -4.74 -26.55
CA PRO A 108 -8.82 -5.20 -27.79
C PRO A 108 -9.50 -4.08 -28.58
N GLN A 109 -9.73 -2.93 -27.96
CA GLN A 109 -10.39 -1.78 -28.57
C GLN A 109 -9.41 -0.67 -28.96
N ASP A 110 -8.10 -0.91 -28.85
CA ASP A 110 -7.06 0.10 -29.07
C ASP A 110 -7.26 1.40 -28.26
N ILE A 111 -7.86 1.28 -27.06
CA ILE A 111 -8.06 2.42 -26.17
C ILE A 111 -6.73 2.83 -25.53
N LYS A 112 -6.20 3.96 -25.99
CA LYS A 112 -5.03 4.63 -25.42
C LYS A 112 -5.40 6.01 -24.89
N ASN A 113 -4.80 6.39 -23.77
CA ASN A 113 -4.94 7.75 -23.25
C ASN A 113 -3.85 8.66 -23.86
N PRO A 114 -4.21 9.71 -24.62
CA PRO A 114 -3.22 10.58 -25.27
C PRO A 114 -2.36 11.37 -24.28
N LEU A 115 -2.77 11.52 -23.02
CA LEU A 115 -1.98 12.17 -21.98
C LEU A 115 -0.76 11.33 -21.55
N PHE A 116 -0.83 10.01 -21.70
CA PHE A 116 0.23 9.06 -21.34
C PHE A 116 0.78 8.41 -22.61
N PHE A 117 1.37 9.23 -23.48
CA PHE A 117 1.81 8.79 -24.82
C PHE A 117 2.87 7.67 -24.79
N TRP A 118 3.58 7.52 -23.68
CA TRP A 118 4.63 6.51 -23.47
C TRP A 118 4.13 5.15 -22.98
N THR A 119 2.83 4.98 -22.69
CA THR A 119 2.28 3.70 -22.23
C THR A 119 1.67 2.92 -23.39
N ASP A 120 1.52 1.61 -23.24
CA ASP A 120 0.85 0.76 -24.23
C ASP A 120 -0.68 0.93 -24.08
N THR A 121 -1.42 0.33 -25.00
CA THR A 121 -2.88 0.32 -24.98
C THR A 121 -3.39 -0.32 -23.69
N GLY A 122 -4.18 0.43 -22.91
CA GLY A 122 -4.76 -0.02 -21.64
C GLY A 122 -3.88 0.11 -20.40
N ASP A 123 -2.60 0.46 -20.52
CA ASP A 123 -1.64 0.57 -19.39
C ASP A 123 -1.83 1.82 -18.52
N PHE A 124 -2.72 2.73 -18.91
CA PHE A 124 -2.95 3.97 -18.17
C PHE A 124 -3.81 3.79 -16.90
N VAL A 125 -4.29 2.57 -16.62
CA VAL A 125 -5.20 2.29 -15.49
C VAL A 125 -4.52 2.61 -14.15
N LEU A 126 -3.32 2.06 -13.91
CA LEU A 126 -2.58 2.30 -12.66
C LEU A 126 -2.19 3.77 -12.48
N ILE A 127 -1.78 4.45 -13.56
CA ILE A 127 -1.50 5.89 -13.52
C ILE A 127 -2.78 6.68 -13.18
N THR A 128 -3.94 6.27 -13.70
CA THR A 128 -5.22 6.92 -13.39
C THR A 128 -5.59 6.74 -11.92
N VAL A 129 -5.42 5.53 -11.37
CA VAL A 129 -5.62 5.24 -9.95
C VAL A 129 -4.68 6.09 -9.09
N LEU A 130 -3.40 6.22 -9.48
CA LEU A 130 -2.44 7.09 -8.81
C LEU A 130 -2.88 8.55 -8.81
N LEU A 131 -3.31 9.09 -9.95
CA LEU A 131 -3.78 10.47 -10.05
C LEU A 131 -5.00 10.71 -9.15
N ILE A 132 -5.95 9.77 -9.12
CA ILE A 132 -7.09 9.85 -8.20
C ILE A 132 -6.59 9.86 -6.76
N ALA A 133 -5.67 8.97 -6.37
CA ALA A 133 -5.12 8.96 -5.02
C ALA A 133 -4.41 10.28 -4.67
N LEU A 134 -3.66 10.87 -5.61
CA LEU A 134 -2.99 12.16 -5.45
C LEU A 134 -3.97 13.33 -5.27
N LEU A 135 -5.16 13.28 -5.87
CA LEU A 135 -6.20 14.29 -5.62
C LEU A 135 -6.68 14.28 -4.15
N PHE A 136 -6.72 13.11 -3.51
CA PHE A 136 -7.08 12.99 -2.10
C PHE A 136 -5.90 13.24 -1.15
N LEU A 137 -4.66 13.25 -1.64
CA LEU A 137 -3.45 13.39 -0.84
C LEU A 137 -3.48 14.62 0.09
N PRO A 138 -3.83 15.86 -0.35
CA PRO A 138 -3.83 17.02 0.53
C PRO A 138 -4.77 16.88 1.74
N VAL A 139 -5.85 16.10 1.59
CA VAL A 139 -6.82 15.83 2.65
C VAL A 139 -6.22 14.84 3.65
N TYR A 140 -5.64 13.74 3.19
CA TYR A 140 -4.99 12.76 4.07
C TYR A 140 -3.75 13.31 4.76
N LEU A 141 -2.96 14.17 4.10
CA LEU A 141 -1.82 14.84 4.74
C LEU A 141 -2.26 15.66 5.95
N LYS A 142 -3.46 16.25 5.96
CA LYS A 142 -3.98 16.97 7.13
C LYS A 142 -4.29 16.03 8.30
N ILE A 143 -4.83 14.85 8.03
CA ILE A 143 -5.13 13.85 9.06
C ILE A 143 -3.82 13.30 9.65
N PHE A 144 -2.90 12.86 8.79
CA PHE A 144 -1.63 12.26 9.25
C PHE A 144 -0.71 13.26 9.99
N LYS A 145 -0.88 14.57 9.79
CA LYS A 145 -0.11 15.62 10.49
C LYS A 145 -0.30 15.60 12.00
N GLU A 146 -1.37 15.02 12.53
CA GLU A 146 -1.57 14.82 13.97
C GLU A 146 -0.43 14.00 14.61
N ARG A 147 0.19 13.11 13.82
CA ARG A 147 1.34 12.32 14.26
C ARG A 147 2.45 12.33 13.21
N LYS A 148 3.46 13.18 13.42
CA LYS A 148 4.62 13.34 12.53
C LYS A 148 5.29 12.03 12.10
N SER A 149 5.50 11.07 13.03
CA SER A 149 6.11 9.78 12.67
C SER A 149 5.25 8.96 11.70
N SER A 150 3.93 8.99 11.87
CA SER A 150 3.00 8.32 10.96
C SER A 150 3.00 9.01 9.60
N LEU A 151 2.94 10.34 9.57
CA LEU A 151 3.07 11.11 8.33
C LEU A 151 4.34 10.79 7.54
N ILE A 152 5.49 10.70 8.21
CA ILE A 152 6.76 10.36 7.56
C ILE A 152 6.67 8.97 6.92
N LEU A 153 6.18 7.96 7.65
CA LEU A 153 6.02 6.61 7.11
C LEU A 153 5.04 6.57 5.93
N PHE A 154 3.92 7.31 6.03
CA PHE A 154 2.96 7.43 4.93
C PHE A 154 3.61 8.03 3.67
N LEU A 155 4.40 9.10 3.82
CA LEU A 155 5.09 9.74 2.70
C LEU A 155 6.18 8.85 2.10
N VAL A 156 6.89 8.07 2.92
CA VAL A 156 7.87 7.08 2.44
C VAL A 156 7.16 5.98 1.66
N GLY A 157 6.04 5.46 2.18
CA GLY A 157 5.24 4.47 1.46
C GLY A 157 4.72 5.00 0.13
N LEU A 158 4.20 6.23 0.11
CA LEU A 158 3.79 6.90 -1.12
C LEU A 158 4.95 7.05 -2.11
N GLY A 159 6.14 7.39 -1.63
CA GLY A 159 7.34 7.46 -2.46
C GLY A 159 7.66 6.12 -3.12
N PHE A 160 7.61 5.03 -2.37
CA PHE A 160 7.80 3.68 -2.93
C PHE A 160 6.74 3.31 -3.95
N SER A 161 5.45 3.54 -3.68
CA SER A 161 4.38 3.29 -4.66
C SER A 161 4.55 4.09 -5.95
N VAL A 162 4.93 5.37 -5.85
CA VAL A 162 5.18 6.19 -7.05
C VAL A 162 6.36 5.62 -7.85
N LEU A 163 7.42 5.17 -7.18
CA LEU A 163 8.56 4.56 -7.87
C LEU A 163 8.18 3.27 -8.57
N ALA A 164 7.42 2.39 -7.92
CA ALA A 164 6.94 1.14 -8.51
C ALA A 164 6.07 1.40 -9.75
N ILE A 165 5.06 2.28 -9.65
CA ILE A 165 4.20 2.65 -10.78
C ILE A 165 5.00 3.29 -11.93
N VAL A 166 6.01 4.09 -11.62
CA VAL A 166 6.89 4.65 -12.67
C VAL A 166 7.71 3.56 -13.35
N MET A 167 8.22 2.58 -12.60
CA MET A 167 8.96 1.45 -13.16
C MET A 167 8.06 0.62 -14.09
N ASP A 168 6.87 0.22 -13.63
CA ASP A 168 5.88 -0.52 -14.41
C ASP A 168 5.47 0.20 -15.71
N SER A 169 5.43 1.54 -15.67
CA SER A 169 5.09 2.34 -16.85
C SER A 169 6.14 2.37 -17.96
N ILE A 170 7.36 1.85 -17.72
CA ILE A 170 8.46 1.87 -18.71
C ILE A 170 8.37 0.64 -19.62
N HIS A 171 8.38 0.86 -20.93
CA HIS A 171 8.39 -0.23 -21.90
C HIS A 171 9.71 -1.03 -21.91
N VAL A 172 9.67 -2.21 -21.31
CA VAL A 172 10.83 -3.12 -21.23
C VAL A 172 10.85 -4.25 -22.29
N LYS A 173 9.86 -4.31 -23.20
CA LYS A 173 9.73 -5.38 -24.22
C LYS A 173 10.95 -5.55 -25.15
N GLY A 174 11.81 -4.54 -25.27
CA GLY A 174 13.05 -4.59 -26.05
C GLY A 174 14.31 -5.03 -25.28
N TYR A 175 14.22 -5.24 -23.98
CA TYR A 175 15.35 -5.60 -23.12
C TYR A 175 15.48 -7.12 -22.96
N SER A 176 16.62 -7.59 -22.45
CA SER A 176 16.84 -9.01 -22.17
C SER A 176 15.83 -9.54 -21.13
N MET A 177 15.48 -10.82 -21.21
CA MET A 177 14.57 -11.45 -20.25
C MET A 177 15.06 -11.35 -18.81
N GLU A 178 16.38 -11.42 -18.59
CA GLU A 178 16.97 -11.24 -17.26
C GLU A 178 16.76 -9.84 -16.71
N PHE A 179 16.83 -8.81 -17.57
CA PHE A 179 16.55 -7.44 -17.15
C PHE A 179 15.07 -7.25 -16.80
N GLN A 180 14.16 -7.78 -17.63
CA GLN A 180 12.71 -7.73 -17.35
C GLN A 180 12.38 -8.40 -16.00
N ARG A 181 12.96 -9.57 -15.71
CA ARG A 181 12.79 -10.26 -14.43
C ARG A 181 13.33 -9.46 -13.24
N LEU A 182 14.49 -8.83 -13.41
CA LEU A 182 15.09 -8.02 -12.35
C LEU A 182 14.27 -6.77 -12.06
N GLU A 183 13.78 -6.12 -13.11
CA GLU A 183 12.96 -4.93 -13.03
C GLU A 183 11.64 -5.22 -12.30
N GLN A 184 10.88 -6.22 -12.75
CA GLN A 184 9.65 -6.69 -12.08
C GLN A 184 9.91 -7.14 -10.64
N TYR A 185 11.02 -7.85 -10.37
CA TYR A 185 11.35 -8.23 -8.99
C TYR A 185 11.57 -7.00 -8.10
N VAL A 186 12.26 -5.98 -8.61
CA VAL A 186 12.50 -4.75 -7.85
C VAL A 186 11.20 -4.00 -7.65
N GLU A 187 10.34 -3.93 -8.65
CA GLU A 187 8.99 -3.37 -8.57
C GLU A 187 8.19 -3.99 -7.41
N GLU A 188 7.97 -5.31 -7.45
CA GLU A 188 7.26 -6.09 -6.42
C GLU A 188 7.84 -5.85 -5.01
N VAL A 189 9.17 -5.80 -4.89
CA VAL A 189 9.82 -5.48 -3.62
C VAL A 189 9.48 -4.06 -3.16
N LEU A 190 9.53 -3.07 -4.04
CA LEU A 190 9.17 -1.68 -3.72
C LEU A 190 7.69 -1.57 -3.34
N GLU A 191 6.80 -2.28 -4.03
CA GLU A 191 5.37 -2.32 -3.71
C GLU A 191 5.11 -2.89 -2.32
N THR A 192 5.68 -4.06 -2.01
CA THR A 192 5.62 -4.63 -0.66
C THR A 192 6.15 -3.66 0.39
N PHE A 193 7.29 -3.00 0.15
CA PHE A 193 7.78 -1.99 1.10
C PHE A 193 6.81 -0.83 1.26
N ALA A 194 6.20 -0.33 0.18
CA ALA A 194 5.17 0.71 0.26
C ALA A 194 4.03 0.29 1.19
N MET A 195 3.51 -0.93 1.01
CA MET A 195 2.44 -1.50 1.85
C MET A 195 2.86 -1.62 3.31
N LEU A 196 4.10 -2.06 3.60
CA LEU A 196 4.62 -2.12 4.97
C LEU A 196 4.71 -0.74 5.62
N PHE A 197 5.14 0.28 4.87
CA PHE A 197 5.19 1.66 5.36
C PHE A 197 3.80 2.23 5.60
N PHE A 198 2.83 1.95 4.74
CA PHE A 198 1.43 2.31 4.96
C PHE A 198 0.84 1.60 6.19
N LEU A 199 1.04 0.30 6.33
CA LEU A 199 0.57 -0.48 7.48
C LEU A 199 1.09 0.09 8.78
N ASN A 200 2.40 0.34 8.85
CA ASN A 200 3.03 0.92 10.02
C ASN A 200 2.55 2.35 10.29
N SER A 201 2.37 3.16 9.25
CA SER A 201 1.78 4.50 9.37
C SER A 201 0.39 4.46 10.01
N LEU A 202 -0.48 3.58 9.52
CA LEU A 202 -1.85 3.42 10.01
C LEU A 202 -1.88 2.88 11.43
N PHE A 203 -1.00 1.92 11.76
CA PHE A 203 -0.84 1.42 13.13
C PHE A 203 -0.42 2.52 14.10
N LEU A 204 0.51 3.39 13.69
CA LEU A 204 0.91 4.55 14.49
C LEU A 204 -0.24 5.54 14.68
N MET A 205 -1.09 5.78 13.68
CA MET A 205 -2.30 6.59 13.90
C MET A 205 -3.25 5.92 14.88
N PHE A 206 -3.44 4.62 14.76
CA PHE A 206 -4.31 3.85 15.64
C PHE A 206 -3.88 3.96 17.11
N THR A 207 -2.62 3.69 17.41
CA THR A 207 -2.12 3.79 18.79
C THR A 207 -2.20 5.23 19.33
N HIS A 208 -2.07 6.23 18.46
CA HIS A 208 -2.24 7.64 18.83
C HIS A 208 -3.67 7.96 19.24
N LEU A 209 -4.65 7.57 18.42
CA LEU A 209 -6.07 7.79 18.68
C LEU A 209 -6.53 7.02 19.93
N VAL A 210 -6.07 5.78 20.11
CA VAL A 210 -6.34 4.99 21.34
C VAL A 210 -5.84 5.73 22.58
N LYS A 211 -4.62 6.27 22.53
CA LYS A 211 -4.02 7.03 23.64
C LYS A 211 -4.79 8.31 23.94
N GLN A 212 -5.17 9.08 22.92
CA GLN A 212 -5.99 10.28 23.08
C GLN A 212 -7.35 9.96 23.70
N TYR A 213 -8.04 8.95 23.18
CA TYR A 213 -9.33 8.51 23.70
C TYR A 213 -9.26 8.10 25.18
N ALA A 214 -8.24 7.33 25.55
CA ALA A 214 -8.02 6.92 26.94
C ALA A 214 -7.80 8.12 27.89
N ILE A 215 -7.08 9.15 27.43
CA ILE A 215 -6.84 10.38 28.21
C ILE A 215 -8.15 11.16 28.40
N ILE A 216 -8.95 11.32 27.35
CA ILE A 216 -10.24 12.02 27.40
C ILE A 216 -11.20 11.31 28.35
N LYS A 217 -11.31 9.98 28.24
CA LYS A 217 -12.19 9.18 29.10
C LYS A 217 -11.76 9.22 30.56
N LYS A 218 -10.46 9.23 30.84
CA LYS A 218 -9.96 9.37 32.23
C LYS A 218 -10.35 10.71 32.85
N LYS A 219 -10.29 11.81 32.08
CA LYS A 219 -10.67 13.16 32.56
C LYS A 219 -12.16 13.35 32.80
N THR A 220 -13.01 12.60 32.10
CA THR A 220 -14.47 12.69 32.26
C THR A 220 -15.01 11.84 33.42
N LEU A 221 -14.22 10.89 33.92
CA LEU A 221 -14.57 10.01 35.04
C LEU A 221 -13.94 10.46 36.39
N SER A 222 -13.04 11.44 36.37
CA SER A 222 -12.40 12.03 37.55
C SER A 222 -13.07 13.34 37.95
#